data_AF-A0A3D3UWD4-F1
#
_entry.id   AF-A0A3D3UWD4-F1
#
_cell.length_a   1.000
_cell.length_b   1.000
_cell.length_c   1.000
_cell.angle_alpha   90.00
_cell.angle_beta   90.00
_cell.angle_gamma   90.00
#
_symmetry.space_group_name_H-M   'P 1'
#
loop_
_entity.id
_entity.type
_entity.pdbx_description
1 polymer ?
#
loop_
_entity_poly.entity_id
_entity_poly.type
_entity_poly.pdbx_seq_one_letter_code
_entity_poly.pdbx_strand_id
1 'polypeptide(L)'
;MKRLFCVVGLGLVFLLYFTPCIIAADGFGANATGGEGGAVANVDNAEDFKELVETVDVPYVVQVWGTIDLASVGGNVSIRSNKTVKGADPNATITGQLGFKKGSSNIIIERL
;
A
#
# COMPACT_ATOMS: atom_id res chain seq x y z
N MET A 1 24.82 1.54 6.51
CA MET A 1 25.79 0.47 6.82
C MET A 1 25.05 -0.85 6.86
N LYS A 2 25.37 -1.76 5.94
CA LYS A 2 24.78 -3.10 5.81
C LYS A 2 25.14 -3.91 7.06
N ARG A 3 24.15 -4.44 7.78
CA ARG A 3 24.40 -5.45 8.81
C ARG A 3 23.68 -6.74 8.43
N LEU A 4 24.42 -7.54 7.68
CA LEU A 4 24.15 -8.92 7.34
C LEU A 4 24.44 -9.77 8.59
N PHE A 5 23.41 -10.35 9.19
CA PHE A 5 23.56 -11.44 10.16
C PHE A 5 22.79 -12.64 9.63
N CYS A 6 23.50 -13.57 9.01
CA CYS A 6 23.02 -14.92 8.72
C CYS A 6 23.78 -15.85 9.67
N VAL A 7 23.12 -16.28 10.75
CA VAL A 7 23.63 -17.32 11.65
C VAL A 7 23.08 -18.65 11.14
N VAL A 8 23.96 -19.51 10.63
CA VAL A 8 23.61 -20.88 10.20
C VAL A 8 23.90 -21.83 11.36
N GLY A 9 22.85 -22.23 12.08
CA GLY A 9 22.90 -23.28 13.11
C GLY A 9 22.46 -24.62 12.52
N LEU A 10 23.30 -25.63 12.68
CA LEU A 10 23.18 -27.00 12.19
C LEU A 10 22.00 -27.75 12.89
N GLY A 11 21.03 -28.27 12.12
CA GLY A 11 20.12 -29.34 12.60
C GLY A 11 18.64 -29.21 12.20
N LEU A 12 18.17 -30.18 11.40
CA LEU A 12 16.78 -30.67 11.24
C LEU A 12 15.72 -29.68 10.68
N VAL A 13 15.25 -29.99 9.47
CA VAL A 13 14.13 -29.37 8.71
C VAL A 13 14.33 -27.88 8.38
N PHE A 14 14.99 -27.64 7.24
CA PHE A 14 15.06 -26.32 6.63
C PHE A 14 13.75 -26.05 5.87
N LEU A 15 12.69 -25.70 6.61
CA LEU A 15 11.57 -24.99 5.98
C LEU A 15 12.13 -23.62 5.60
N LEU A 16 12.36 -23.41 4.30
CA LEU A 16 12.76 -22.12 3.74
C LEU A 16 11.60 -21.13 3.95
N TYR A 17 11.54 -20.53 5.14
CA TYR A 17 10.78 -19.31 5.34
C TYR A 17 11.52 -18.24 4.56
N PHE A 18 11.14 -18.08 3.29
CA PHE A 18 11.40 -16.85 2.56
C PHE A 18 10.62 -15.76 3.28
N THR A 19 11.23 -15.16 4.30
CA THR A 19 10.71 -13.93 4.86
C THR A 19 10.85 -12.90 3.74
N PRO A 20 9.74 -12.41 3.15
CA PRO A 20 9.86 -11.32 2.20
C PRO A 20 10.52 -10.16 2.95
N CYS A 21 11.53 -9.54 2.34
CA CYS A 21 12.05 -8.28 2.83
C CYS A 21 10.92 -7.27 2.70
N ILE A 22 10.18 -7.07 3.78
CA ILE A 22 9.27 -5.94 3.88
C ILE A 22 10.18 -4.72 3.86
N ILE A 23 10.12 -3.95 2.77
CA ILE A 23 10.66 -2.60 2.78
C ILE A 23 9.80 -1.84 3.76
N ALA A 24 10.28 -1.76 5.00
CA ALA A 24 9.66 -0.93 6.02
C ALA A 24 9.89 0.53 5.65
N ALA A 25 8.91 1.36 5.97
CA ALA A 25 9.10 2.80 5.92
C ALA A 25 10.29 3.21 6.81
N ASP A 26 10.96 4.30 6.48
CA ASP A 26 12.08 4.86 7.24
C ASP A 26 11.85 6.35 7.58
N GLY A 27 12.84 6.96 8.25
CA GLY A 27 12.81 8.37 8.61
C GLY A 27 11.59 8.75 9.44
N PHE A 28 10.97 9.90 9.12
CA PHE A 28 9.76 10.36 9.80
C PHE A 28 8.53 9.47 9.56
N GLY A 29 8.56 8.63 8.52
CA GLY A 29 7.50 7.68 8.19
C GLY A 29 7.71 6.30 8.80
N ALA A 30 8.76 6.06 9.59
CA ALA A 30 9.21 4.72 9.97
C ALA A 30 8.18 3.84 10.69
N ASN A 31 7.15 4.45 11.30
CA ASN A 31 6.07 3.74 11.99
C ASN A 31 4.81 3.54 11.13
N ALA A 32 4.83 3.91 9.85
CA ALA A 32 3.71 3.68 8.95
C ALA A 32 3.64 2.19 8.57
N THR A 33 2.47 1.60 8.81
CA THR A 33 2.10 0.23 8.43
C THR A 33 1.05 0.21 7.31
N GLY A 34 0.43 1.35 7.02
CA GLY A 34 -0.58 1.50 5.98
C GLY A 34 -1.80 0.61 6.24
N GLY A 35 -2.15 -0.19 5.23
CA GLY A 35 -3.25 -1.15 5.27
C GLY A 35 -2.90 -2.53 5.82
N GLU A 36 -1.78 -2.70 6.51
CA GLU A 36 -1.40 -3.99 7.12
C GLU A 36 -2.54 -4.58 7.97
N GLY A 37 -2.75 -5.90 7.85
CA GLY A 37 -3.87 -6.62 8.50
C GLY A 37 -5.24 -6.39 7.85
N GLY A 38 -5.34 -5.49 6.86
CA GLY A 38 -6.53 -5.24 6.06
C GLY A 38 -6.69 -6.19 4.88
N ALA A 39 -7.85 -6.07 4.21
CA ALA A 39 -8.09 -6.81 2.98
C ALA A 39 -7.21 -6.27 1.84
N VAL A 40 -6.76 -7.19 0.98
CA VAL A 40 -6.04 -6.86 -0.25
C VAL A 40 -7.04 -6.83 -1.39
N ALA A 41 -7.15 -5.70 -2.09
CA ALA A 41 -8.10 -5.51 -3.18
C ALA A 41 -7.37 -5.09 -4.46
N ASN A 42 -7.65 -5.79 -5.56
CA ASN A 42 -7.20 -5.39 -6.89
C ASN A 42 -8.22 -4.42 -7.48
N VAL A 43 -7.76 -3.27 -7.95
CA VAL A 43 -8.61 -2.25 -8.58
C VAL A 43 -8.04 -1.83 -9.92
N ASP A 44 -8.93 -1.70 -10.91
CA ASP A 44 -8.65 -1.26 -12.27
C ASP A 44 -9.59 -0.12 -12.72
N ASN A 45 -10.42 0.37 -11.80
CA ASN A 45 -11.40 1.43 -12.04
C ASN A 45 -11.48 2.41 -10.85
N ALA A 46 -12.00 3.60 -11.12
CA ALA A 46 -11.99 4.70 -10.17
C ALA A 46 -13.06 4.59 -9.07
N GLU A 47 -14.18 3.90 -9.33
CA GLU A 47 -15.26 3.70 -8.37
C GLU A 47 -14.77 2.83 -7.21
N ASP A 48 -14.24 1.65 -7.51
CA ASP A 48 -13.69 0.73 -6.51
C ASP A 48 -12.50 1.36 -5.77
N PHE A 49 -11.60 2.04 -6.51
CA PHE A 49 -10.48 2.75 -5.91
C PHE A 49 -10.98 3.78 -4.89
N LYS A 50 -11.93 4.64 -5.26
CA LYS A 50 -12.49 5.68 -4.39
C LYS A 50 -13.17 5.08 -3.17
N GLU A 51 -14.02 4.08 -3.35
CA GLU A 51 -14.72 3.42 -2.25
C GLU A 51 -13.72 2.91 -1.19
N LEU A 52 -12.72 2.15 -1.63
CA LEU A 52 -11.76 1.54 -0.72
C LEU A 52 -10.90 2.59 -0.01
N VAL A 53 -10.34 3.58 -0.73
CA VAL A 53 -9.44 4.55 -0.10
C VAL A 53 -10.17 5.57 0.79
N GLU A 54 -11.46 5.83 0.53
CA GLU A 54 -12.27 6.76 1.33
C GLU A 54 -13.03 6.09 2.48
N THR A 55 -13.01 4.76 2.56
CA THR A 55 -13.63 4.01 3.67
C THR A 55 -12.99 4.39 5.02
N VAL A 56 -13.86 4.71 5.98
CA VAL A 56 -13.50 5.16 7.32
C VAL A 56 -13.02 3.98 8.17
N ASP A 57 -11.88 4.14 8.84
CA ASP A 57 -11.33 3.23 9.86
C ASP A 57 -11.10 1.76 9.47
N VAL A 58 -11.28 1.39 8.20
CA VAL A 58 -10.97 0.04 7.69
C VAL A 58 -9.61 0.02 7.00
N PRO A 59 -8.67 -0.85 7.41
CA PRO A 59 -7.40 -0.99 6.72
C PRO A 59 -7.56 -1.68 5.36
N TYR A 60 -6.92 -1.15 4.31
CA TYR A 60 -6.89 -1.78 2.99
C TYR A 60 -5.53 -1.68 2.32
N VAL A 61 -5.14 -2.76 1.64
CA VAL A 61 -4.07 -2.76 0.65
C VAL A 61 -4.70 -2.74 -0.74
N VAL A 62 -4.71 -1.57 -1.36
CA VAL A 62 -5.30 -1.31 -2.67
C VAL A 62 -4.22 -1.47 -3.75
N GLN A 63 -4.34 -2.55 -4.53
CA GLN A 63 -3.45 -2.90 -5.62
C GLN A 63 -3.99 -2.32 -6.93
N VAL A 64 -3.32 -1.30 -7.45
CA VAL A 64 -3.72 -0.54 -8.65
C VAL A 64 -3.18 -1.22 -9.90
N TRP A 65 -4.08 -1.54 -10.82
CA TRP A 65 -3.76 -2.09 -12.14
C TRP A 65 -4.02 -1.06 -13.24
N GLY A 66 -3.05 -0.89 -14.13
CA GLY A 66 -3.12 0.07 -15.23
C GLY A 66 -3.39 1.51 -14.78
N THR A 67 -4.01 2.29 -15.66
CA THR A 67 -4.33 3.69 -15.39
C THR A 67 -5.76 3.84 -14.85
N ILE A 68 -5.89 4.45 -13.67
CA ILE A 68 -7.16 4.86 -13.08
C ILE A 68 -7.34 6.38 -13.23
N ASP A 69 -8.38 6.79 -13.95
CA ASP A 69 -8.75 8.20 -14.10
C ASP A 69 -9.84 8.63 -13.11
N LEU A 70 -9.45 9.47 -12.15
CA LEU A 70 -10.34 9.97 -11.10
C LEU A 70 -11.41 10.94 -11.62
N ALA A 71 -11.30 11.45 -12.84
CA ALA A 71 -12.33 12.31 -13.43
C ALA A 71 -13.71 11.65 -13.44
N SER A 72 -13.76 10.33 -13.66
CA SER A 72 -15.00 9.52 -13.66
C SER A 72 -15.76 9.52 -12.32
N VAL A 73 -15.07 9.80 -11.20
CA VAL A 73 -15.65 9.85 -9.84
C VAL A 73 -15.67 11.27 -9.25
N GLY A 74 -15.70 12.28 -10.11
CA GLY A 74 -15.77 13.70 -9.75
C GLY A 74 -14.42 14.39 -9.61
N GLY A 75 -13.33 13.74 -10.02
CA GLY A 75 -11.99 14.34 -10.13
C GLY A 75 -11.23 14.54 -8.81
N ASN A 76 -11.88 14.28 -7.66
CA ASN A 76 -11.29 14.43 -6.33
C ASN A 76 -11.54 13.17 -5.48
N VAL A 77 -10.44 12.54 -5.06
CA VAL A 77 -10.44 11.41 -4.13
C VAL A 77 -9.53 11.72 -2.95
N SER A 78 -10.03 11.50 -1.74
CA SER A 78 -9.36 11.82 -0.49
C SER A 78 -9.07 10.57 0.34
N ILE A 79 -7.83 10.08 0.27
CA ILE A 79 -7.38 8.90 1.01
C ILE A 79 -7.55 9.13 2.51
N ARG A 80 -8.14 8.13 3.19
CA ARG A 80 -8.29 8.06 4.65
C ARG A 80 -7.16 7.28 5.31
N SER A 81 -7.17 7.24 6.65
CA SER A 81 -6.16 6.51 7.42
C SER A 81 -6.11 5.02 7.09
N ASN A 82 -4.96 4.42 7.39
CA ASN A 82 -4.71 2.97 7.31
C ASN A 82 -4.86 2.42 5.88
N LYS A 83 -4.25 3.09 4.91
CA LYS A 83 -4.30 2.67 3.50
C LYS A 83 -2.90 2.40 2.99
N THR A 84 -2.75 1.32 2.23
CA THR A 84 -1.62 1.12 1.33
C THR A 84 -2.15 1.20 -0.09
N VAL A 85 -1.72 2.19 -0.86
CA VAL A 85 -1.98 2.26 -2.31
C VAL A 85 -0.71 1.82 -3.02
N LYS A 86 -0.78 0.71 -3.75
CA LYS A 86 0.37 0.05 -4.35
C LYS A 86 0.11 -0.26 -5.82
N GLY A 87 0.99 0.15 -6.72
CA GLY A 87 0.92 -0.33 -8.10
C GLY A 87 1.23 -1.82 -8.21
N ALA A 88 0.35 -2.55 -8.90
CA ALA A 88 0.44 -3.99 -9.11
C ALA A 88 1.20 -4.35 -10.41
N ASP A 89 1.28 -3.43 -11.36
CA ASP A 89 1.99 -3.58 -12.62
C ASP A 89 2.80 -2.32 -13.00
N PRO A 90 3.70 -2.37 -14.01
CA PRO A 90 4.54 -1.22 -14.40
C PRO A 90 3.80 -0.01 -14.96
N ASN A 91 2.55 -0.16 -15.39
CA ASN A 91 1.69 0.90 -15.91
C ASN A 91 0.67 1.38 -14.87
N ALA A 92 0.76 0.90 -13.63
CA ALA A 92 -0.07 1.39 -12.54
C ALA A 92 0.10 2.90 -12.42
N THR A 93 -0.97 3.65 -12.61
CA THR A 93 -0.94 5.12 -12.62
C THR A 93 -2.29 5.65 -12.17
N ILE A 94 -2.29 6.75 -11.42
CA ILE A 94 -3.51 7.46 -11.02
C ILE A 94 -3.46 8.86 -11.62
N THR A 95 -4.47 9.23 -12.39
CA THR A 95 -4.60 10.58 -12.97
C THR A 95 -5.76 11.35 -12.33
N GLY A 96 -5.56 12.65 -12.09
CA GLY A 96 -6.54 13.53 -11.44
C GLY A 96 -6.06 14.04 -10.08
N GLN A 97 -6.99 14.46 -9.21
CA GLN A 97 -6.65 14.98 -7.89
C GLN A 97 -6.77 13.89 -6.82
N LEU A 98 -5.62 13.39 -6.38
CA LEU A 98 -5.49 12.51 -5.23
C LEU A 98 -4.97 13.30 -4.03
N GLY A 99 -5.73 13.32 -2.94
CA GLY A 99 -5.37 14.02 -1.72
C GLY A 99 -5.56 13.17 -0.47
N PHE A 100 -5.34 13.78 0.69
CA PHE A 100 -5.56 13.15 1.98
C PHE A 100 -6.74 13.82 2.68
N LYS A 101 -7.65 13.03 3.25
CA LYS A 101 -8.68 13.59 4.12
C LYS A 101 -8.00 14.19 5.36
N LYS A 102 -8.35 15.44 5.72
CA LYS A 102 -7.81 16.12 6.92
C LYS A 102 -7.87 15.22 8.15
N GLY A 103 -6.74 15.10 8.85
CA GLY A 103 -6.60 14.28 10.06
C GLY A 103 -6.27 12.81 9.80
N SER A 104 -6.15 12.39 8.55
CA SER A 104 -5.74 11.03 8.22
C SER A 104 -4.25 10.82 8.42
N SER A 105 -3.86 9.60 8.81
CA SER A 105 -2.48 9.19 9.07
C SER A 105 -2.29 7.72 8.74
N ASN A 106 -1.06 7.22 8.83
CA ASN A 106 -0.72 5.82 8.53
C ASN A 106 -1.12 5.42 7.09
N ILE A 107 -0.54 6.11 6.11
CA ILE A 107 -0.82 5.90 4.68
C ILE A 107 0.51 5.60 3.98
N ILE A 108 0.53 4.54 3.18
CA ILE A 108 1.65 4.16 2.33
C ILE A 108 1.21 4.31 0.88
N ILE A 109 2.03 4.97 0.07
CA ILE A 109 1.87 5.04 -1.38
C ILE A 109 3.18 4.56 -2.00
N GLU A 110 3.10 3.54 -2.85
CA GLU A 110 4.29 2.99 -3.50
C GLU A 110 3.99 2.49 -4.92
N ARG A 111 4.99 2.61 -5.81
CA ARG A 111 4.99 1.99 -7.14
C ARG A 111 3.85 2.41 -8.08
N LEU A 112 3.37 3.65 -7.97
CA LEU A 112 2.45 4.30 -8.93
C LEU A 112 3.20 5.09 -10.01
#